data_AF-A0A7J0DYV3-F1
#
_entry.id   AF-A0A7J0DYV3-F1
#
_cell.length_a   1.000
_cell.length_b   1.000
_cell.length_c   1.000
_cell.angle_alpha   90.00
_cell.angle_beta   90.00
_cell.angle_gamma   90.00
#
_symmetry.space_group_name_H-M   'P 1'
#
loop_
_entity.id
_entity.type
_entity.pdbx_description
1 polymer ?
#
loop_
_entity_poly.entity_id
_entity_poly.type
_entity_poly.pdbx_seq_one_letter_code
_entity_poly.pdbx_strand_id
1 'polypeptide(L)'
;MKAVEEIVLKAMEHSAVLMPVLFALLHDNDSIVARQSIVSGTRIFCSILLELSLQFHRRGIVERWLEELWTWMLKFKDAVFGNLWEAGSTGTKLLALKFLETFILLFTPDSSGSEKLFTEAITRSEPAFNISWLVGGHPVLDPVALTSEANRSLGILLDLLGSASSLPGPLAISVVNWAPKDLLKEEQALTRADQVLYVELNGIGHMLGTAELVVQIWEIGDN
;
A
#
# COMPACT_ATOMS: atom_id res chain seq x y z
N MET A 1 -17.62 9.62 -24.03
CA MET A 1 -17.38 9.44 -22.58
C MET A 1 -16.04 10.01 -22.11
N LYS A 2 -15.01 10.14 -22.95
CA LYS A 2 -13.79 10.95 -22.66
C LYS A 2 -14.05 12.38 -22.18
N ALA A 3 -15.09 13.03 -22.72
CA ALA A 3 -15.41 14.41 -22.36
C ALA A 3 -15.81 14.58 -20.87
N VAL A 4 -16.43 13.59 -20.23
CA VAL A 4 -16.86 13.72 -18.82
C VAL A 4 -15.67 13.61 -17.87
N GLU A 5 -14.70 12.73 -18.16
CA GLU A 5 -13.47 12.58 -17.36
C GLU A 5 -12.43 13.67 -17.67
N GLU A 6 -12.35 14.15 -18.91
CA GLU A 6 -11.57 15.35 -19.24
C GLU A 6 -12.16 16.61 -18.57
N ILE A 7 -13.49 16.63 -18.37
CA ILE A 7 -14.18 17.61 -17.51
C ILE A 7 -13.88 17.36 -16.03
N VAL A 8 -13.79 16.11 -15.55
CA VAL A 8 -13.41 15.80 -14.16
C VAL A 8 -11.95 16.16 -13.90
N LEU A 9 -11.01 15.85 -14.80
CA LEU A 9 -9.59 16.20 -14.74
C LEU A 9 -9.36 17.71 -14.86
N LYS A 10 -10.05 18.40 -15.78
CA LYS A 10 -10.08 19.87 -15.82
C LYS A 10 -10.78 20.48 -14.60
N ALA A 11 -11.79 19.80 -14.05
CA ALA A 11 -12.36 20.18 -12.77
C ALA A 11 -11.39 19.88 -11.63
N MET A 12 -10.47 18.90 -11.78
CA MET A 12 -9.45 18.57 -10.79
C MET A 12 -8.34 19.60 -10.70
N GLU A 13 -7.94 20.21 -11.81
CA GLU A 13 -7.12 21.44 -11.81
C GLU A 13 -7.76 22.56 -10.96
N HIS A 14 -9.09 22.60 -10.91
CA HIS A 14 -9.86 23.51 -10.05
C HIS A 14 -10.27 22.88 -8.68
N SER A 15 -9.92 21.62 -8.40
CA SER A 15 -10.45 20.83 -7.26
C SER A 15 -9.49 20.64 -6.09
N ALA A 16 -8.31 21.27 -6.05
CA ALA A 16 -7.51 21.31 -4.82
C ALA A 16 -8.35 21.83 -3.63
N VAL A 17 -9.36 22.68 -3.90
CA VAL A 17 -10.37 23.15 -2.94
C VAL A 17 -11.28 22.04 -2.40
N LEU A 18 -11.50 20.95 -3.15
CA LEU A 18 -12.33 19.82 -2.72
C LEU A 18 -11.57 18.83 -1.83
N MET A 19 -10.23 18.85 -1.82
CA MET A 19 -9.45 17.95 -0.97
C MET A 19 -9.69 18.18 0.53
N PRO A 20 -9.71 19.43 1.04
CA PRO A 20 -10.17 19.72 2.40
C PRO A 20 -11.58 19.20 2.71
N VAL A 21 -12.49 19.25 1.72
CA VAL A 21 -13.86 18.75 1.88
C VAL A 21 -13.86 17.22 2.01
N LEU A 22 -13.16 16.51 1.11
CA LEU A 22 -13.01 15.05 1.19
C LEU A 22 -12.42 14.63 2.55
N PHE A 23 -11.41 15.35 3.01
CA PHE A 23 -10.79 15.13 4.32
C PHE A 23 -11.76 15.38 5.47
N ALA A 24 -12.55 16.47 5.42
CA ALA A 24 -13.57 16.75 6.43
C ALA A 24 -14.66 15.66 6.47
N LEU A 25 -15.12 15.20 5.29
CA LEU A 25 -16.14 14.15 5.17
C LEU A 25 -15.66 12.80 5.72
N LEU A 26 -14.35 12.52 5.71
CA LEU A 26 -13.79 11.31 6.32
C LEU A 26 -14.03 11.26 7.83
N HIS A 27 -14.05 12.43 8.49
CA HIS A 27 -14.27 12.57 9.93
C HIS A 27 -15.71 12.99 10.27
N ASP A 28 -16.66 12.80 9.34
CA ASP A 28 -18.06 13.10 9.61
C ASP A 28 -18.63 12.16 10.68
N ASN A 29 -19.50 12.71 11.55
CA ASN A 29 -20.16 11.93 12.58
C ASN A 29 -21.14 10.89 11.98
N ASP A 30 -21.65 11.14 10.78
CA ASP A 30 -22.43 10.16 10.03
C ASP A 30 -21.50 9.13 9.38
N SER A 31 -21.56 7.91 9.90
CA SER A 31 -20.80 6.77 9.37
C SER A 31 -21.04 6.50 7.89
N ILE A 32 -22.20 6.84 7.33
CA ILE A 32 -22.47 6.67 5.89
C ILE A 32 -21.63 7.64 5.07
N VAL A 33 -21.53 8.89 5.53
CA VAL A 33 -20.73 9.94 4.89
C VAL A 33 -19.25 9.60 4.96
N ALA A 34 -18.75 9.22 6.14
CA ALA A 34 -17.36 8.79 6.33
C ALA A 34 -17.00 7.60 5.43
N ARG A 35 -17.87 6.58 5.37
CA ARG A 35 -17.67 5.42 4.49
C ARG A 35 -17.64 5.81 3.02
N GLN A 36 -18.55 6.69 2.58
CA GLN A 36 -18.58 7.16 1.20
C GLN A 36 -17.35 8.02 0.86
N SER A 37 -16.82 8.76 1.83
CA SER A 37 -15.56 9.49 1.69
C SER A 37 -14.39 8.53 1.43
N ILE A 38 -14.30 7.42 2.19
CA ILE A 38 -13.27 6.39 1.94
C ILE A 38 -13.43 5.80 0.53
N VAL A 39 -14.63 5.39 0.12
CA VAL A 39 -14.85 4.81 -1.21
C VAL A 39 -14.46 5.77 -2.34
N SER A 40 -14.93 7.02 -2.27
CA SER A 40 -14.62 8.03 -3.29
C SER A 40 -13.14 8.42 -3.26
N GLY A 41 -12.56 8.57 -2.07
CA GLY A 41 -11.16 8.92 -1.87
C GLY A 41 -10.20 7.84 -2.38
N THR A 42 -10.54 6.55 -2.24
CA THR A 42 -9.78 5.44 -2.85
C THR A 42 -9.70 5.58 -4.38
N ARG A 43 -10.82 5.92 -5.04
CA ARG A 43 -10.84 6.11 -6.50
C ARG A 43 -9.98 7.30 -6.91
N ILE A 44 -10.13 8.43 -6.19
CA ILE A 44 -9.35 9.64 -6.42
C ILE A 44 -7.85 9.37 -6.21
N PHE A 45 -7.47 8.61 -5.17
CA PHE A 45 -6.10 8.18 -4.90
C PHE A 45 -5.50 7.47 -6.11
N CYS A 46 -6.17 6.45 -6.62
CA CYS A 46 -5.71 5.67 -7.76
C CYS A 46 -5.64 6.51 -9.04
N SER A 47 -6.63 7.38 -9.29
CA SER A 47 -6.65 8.25 -10.47
C SER A 47 -5.51 9.27 -10.45
N ILE A 48 -5.23 9.92 -9.31
CA ILE A 48 -4.10 10.85 -9.18
C ILE A 48 -2.77 10.11 -9.37
N LEU A 49 -2.61 8.93 -8.76
CA LEU A 49 -1.40 8.11 -8.90
C LEU A 49 -1.15 7.74 -10.37
N LEU A 50 -2.21 7.31 -11.07
CA LEU A 50 -2.13 6.96 -12.49
C LEU A 50 -1.74 8.17 -13.33
N GLU A 51 -2.39 9.32 -13.11
CA GLU A 51 -2.10 10.54 -13.87
C GLU A 51 -0.68 11.06 -13.62
N LEU A 52 -0.17 11.06 -12.38
CA LEU A 52 1.22 11.41 -12.06
C LEU A 52 2.19 10.57 -12.89
N SER A 53 1.96 9.27 -12.87
CA SER A 53 2.79 8.29 -13.56
C SER A 53 2.74 8.47 -15.07
N LEU A 54 1.55 8.74 -15.64
CA LEU A 54 1.38 8.96 -17.08
C LEU A 54 1.98 10.28 -17.55
N GLN A 55 1.85 11.38 -16.79
CA GLN A 55 2.47 12.67 -17.15
C GLN A 55 3.98 12.53 -17.19
N PHE A 56 4.57 11.95 -16.15
CA PHE A 56 6.01 11.72 -16.12
C PHE A 56 6.47 10.75 -17.21
N HIS A 57 5.79 9.61 -17.40
CA HIS A 57 6.16 8.63 -18.40
C HIS A 57 6.09 9.18 -19.84
N ARG A 58 5.10 10.02 -20.15
CA ARG A 58 4.91 10.57 -21.50
C ARG A 58 5.70 11.85 -21.77
N ARG A 59 5.86 12.72 -20.77
CA ARG A 59 6.38 14.09 -20.94
C ARG A 59 7.65 14.37 -20.12
N GLY A 60 7.99 13.52 -19.15
CA GLY A 60 9.10 13.73 -18.22
C GLY A 60 8.86 14.84 -17.19
N ILE A 61 7.68 15.44 -17.17
CA ILE A 61 7.31 16.55 -16.28
C ILE A 61 5.97 16.26 -15.63
N VAL A 62 5.77 16.82 -14.44
CA VAL A 62 4.53 16.73 -13.67
C VAL A 62 4.06 18.14 -13.36
N GLU A 63 2.75 18.37 -13.49
CA GLU A 63 2.17 19.68 -13.22
C GLU A 63 2.02 19.92 -11.71
N ARG A 64 2.32 21.14 -11.25
CA ARG A 64 2.34 21.50 -9.82
C ARG A 64 1.03 21.18 -9.09
N TRP A 65 -0.12 21.40 -9.73
CA TRP A 65 -1.43 21.13 -9.12
C TRP A 65 -1.60 19.64 -8.79
N LEU A 66 -1.02 18.75 -9.59
CA LEU A 66 -1.10 17.31 -9.38
C LEU A 66 -0.17 16.86 -8.23
N GLU A 67 0.98 17.52 -8.06
CA GLU A 67 1.85 17.34 -6.89
C GLU A 67 1.15 17.80 -5.59
N GLU A 68 0.44 18.92 -5.65
CA GLU A 68 -0.36 19.45 -4.55
C GLU A 68 -1.48 18.47 -4.16
N LEU A 69 -2.20 17.92 -5.15
CA LEU A 69 -3.22 16.90 -4.92
C LEU A 69 -2.63 15.61 -4.34
N TRP A 70 -1.46 15.16 -4.81
CA TRP A 70 -0.78 14.00 -4.24
C TRP A 70 -0.47 14.19 -2.76
N THR A 71 0.01 15.37 -2.38
CA THR A 71 0.28 15.71 -0.98
C THR A 71 -0.98 15.62 -0.12
N TRP A 72 -2.13 16.04 -0.66
CA TRP A 72 -3.42 15.84 0.00
C TRP A 72 -3.80 14.37 0.12
N MET A 73 -3.54 13.57 -0.91
CA MET A 73 -3.83 12.14 -0.89
C MET A 73 -2.97 11.37 0.11
N LEU A 74 -1.73 11.80 0.37
CA LEU A 74 -0.91 11.24 1.44
C LEU A 74 -1.51 11.52 2.83
N LYS A 75 -2.01 12.73 3.07
CA LYS A 75 -2.72 13.06 4.33
C LYS A 75 -4.01 12.26 4.47
N PHE A 76 -4.76 12.12 3.38
CA PHE A 76 -5.97 11.30 3.35
C PHE A 76 -5.64 9.83 3.67
N LYS A 77 -4.58 9.27 3.07
CA LYS A 77 -4.09 7.91 3.36
C LYS A 77 -3.82 7.73 4.87
N ASP A 78 -3.08 8.66 5.48
CA ASP A 78 -2.76 8.59 6.90
C ASP A 78 -4.02 8.63 7.78
N ALA A 79 -4.98 9.51 7.45
CA ALA A 79 -6.25 9.58 8.17
C ALA A 79 -7.11 8.31 8.00
N VAL A 80 -7.15 7.71 6.80
CA VAL A 80 -7.83 6.44 6.58
C VAL A 80 -7.17 5.31 7.36
N PHE A 81 -5.84 5.28 7.46
CA PHE A 81 -5.14 4.28 8.28
C PHE A 81 -5.46 4.47 9.77
N GLY A 82 -5.55 5.71 10.25
CA GLY A 82 -5.97 6.02 11.62
C GLY A 82 -7.34 5.44 12.00
N ASN A 83 -8.29 5.44 11.04
CA ASN A 83 -9.64 4.89 11.25
C ASN A 83 -9.67 3.40 11.62
N LEU A 84 -8.60 2.63 11.36
CA LEU A 84 -8.51 1.23 11.79
C LEU A 84 -8.54 1.10 13.32
N TRP A 85 -7.92 2.06 14.01
CA TRP A 85 -7.70 2.02 15.46
C TRP A 85 -8.70 2.87 16.24
N GLU A 86 -9.34 3.84 15.60
CA GLU A 86 -10.35 4.70 16.24
C GLU A 86 -11.61 3.94 16.67
N ALA A 87 -12.32 4.49 17.66
CA ALA A 87 -13.67 4.04 18.00
C ALA A 87 -14.62 4.47 16.88
N GLY A 88 -15.20 3.50 16.17
CA GLY A 88 -16.00 3.80 14.99
C GLY A 88 -16.76 2.58 14.48
N SER A 89 -17.50 2.76 13.38
CA SER A 89 -18.30 1.68 12.82
C SER A 89 -17.41 0.58 12.21
N THR A 90 -17.79 -0.68 12.38
CA THR A 90 -17.15 -1.82 11.70
C THR A 90 -17.09 -1.62 10.19
N GLY A 91 -18.12 -0.98 9.61
CA GLY A 91 -18.17 -0.68 8.18
C GLY A 91 -17.11 0.33 7.71
N THR A 92 -16.75 1.31 8.55
CA THR A 92 -15.65 2.24 8.28
C THR A 92 -14.32 1.52 8.35
N LYS A 93 -14.10 0.69 9.40
CA LYS A 93 -12.87 -0.10 9.57
C LYS A 93 -12.63 -1.06 8.42
N LEU A 94 -13.69 -1.70 7.91
CA LEU A 94 -13.60 -2.59 6.75
C LEU A 94 -13.17 -1.84 5.48
N LEU A 95 -13.68 -0.62 5.26
CA LEU A 95 -13.27 0.18 4.11
C LEU A 95 -11.85 0.72 4.26
N ALA A 96 -11.45 1.11 5.48
CA ALA A 96 -10.07 1.49 5.77
C ALA A 96 -9.09 0.34 5.54
N LEU A 97 -9.46 -0.88 5.98
CA LEU A 97 -8.70 -2.09 5.71
C LEU A 97 -8.59 -2.34 4.20
N LYS A 98 -9.70 -2.16 3.46
CA LYS A 98 -9.68 -2.34 2.02
C LYS A 98 -8.78 -1.33 1.31
N PHE A 99 -8.76 -0.09 1.77
CA PHE A 99 -7.86 0.94 1.25
C PHE A 99 -6.40 0.60 1.57
N LEU A 100 -6.10 0.10 2.77
CA LEU A 100 -4.76 -0.39 3.16
C LEU A 100 -4.29 -1.54 2.25
N GLU A 101 -5.15 -2.53 1.99
CA GLU A 101 -4.87 -3.60 1.02
C GLU A 101 -4.56 -3.04 -0.37
N THR A 102 -5.38 -2.10 -0.85
CA THR A 102 -5.15 -1.44 -2.15
C THR A 102 -3.79 -0.77 -2.16
N PHE A 103 -3.47 0.04 -1.15
CA PHE A 103 -2.19 0.73 -1.05
C PHE A 103 -0.98 -0.22 -1.16
N ILE A 104 -1.01 -1.33 -0.41
CA ILE A 104 0.06 -2.33 -0.44
C ILE A 104 0.17 -2.94 -1.84
N LEU A 105 -0.95 -3.33 -2.44
CA LEU A 105 -0.97 -3.97 -3.75
C LEU A 105 -0.49 -3.05 -4.89
N LEU A 106 -0.68 -1.74 -4.75
CA LEU A 106 -0.22 -0.73 -5.71
C LEU A 106 1.31 -0.63 -5.78
N PHE A 107 1.97 -0.76 -4.64
CA PHE A 107 3.41 -0.47 -4.51
C PHE A 107 4.26 -1.72 -4.24
N THR A 108 3.67 -2.91 -4.41
CA THR A 108 4.36 -4.20 -4.38
C THR A 108 4.69 -4.65 -5.81
N PRO A 109 5.97 -4.84 -6.17
CA PRO A 109 6.42 -5.05 -7.56
C PRO A 109 5.80 -6.23 -8.33
N ASP A 110 5.37 -7.31 -7.66
CA ASP A 110 4.89 -8.55 -8.30
C ASP A 110 3.38 -8.84 -8.11
N SER A 111 2.64 -7.81 -7.72
CA SER A 111 1.19 -7.89 -7.51
C SER A 111 0.43 -7.97 -8.84
N SER A 112 0.20 -9.17 -9.37
CA SER A 112 -0.82 -9.41 -10.42
C SER A 112 -2.22 -8.90 -10.03
N GLY A 113 -2.42 -8.66 -8.73
CA GLY A 113 -3.62 -8.05 -8.15
C GLY A 113 -3.76 -6.54 -8.39
N SER A 114 -2.68 -5.82 -8.69
CA SER A 114 -2.72 -4.37 -8.95
C SER A 114 -3.59 -4.05 -10.17
N GLU A 115 -3.46 -4.84 -11.25
CA GLU A 115 -4.25 -4.67 -12.47
C GLU A 115 -5.75 -4.84 -12.23
N LYS A 116 -6.11 -5.86 -11.44
CA LYS A 116 -7.50 -6.16 -11.11
C LYS A 116 -8.12 -5.07 -10.24
N LEU A 117 -7.38 -4.55 -9.26
CA LEU A 117 -7.87 -3.48 -8.38
C LEU A 117 -7.99 -2.14 -9.10
N PHE A 118 -7.05 -1.80 -9.99
CA PHE A 118 -7.18 -0.63 -10.85
C PHE A 118 -8.40 -0.71 -11.75
N THR A 119 -8.67 -1.87 -12.33
CA THR A 119 -9.85 -2.10 -13.19
C THR A 119 -11.17 -2.01 -12.41
N GLU A 120 -11.15 -2.20 -11.09
CA GLU A 120 -12.32 -2.08 -10.20
C GLU A 120 -12.46 -0.67 -9.61
N ALA A 121 -11.35 0.01 -9.35
CA ALA A 121 -11.31 1.37 -8.82
C ALA A 121 -11.47 2.45 -9.91
N ILE A 122 -11.01 2.17 -11.14
CA ILE A 122 -11.00 3.06 -12.31
C ILE A 122 -11.74 2.37 -13.46
N THR A 123 -12.25 3.13 -14.44
CA THR A 123 -12.99 2.59 -15.58
C THR A 123 -12.17 1.54 -16.35
N ARG A 124 -12.87 0.50 -16.83
CA ARG A 124 -12.33 -0.75 -17.44
C ARG A 124 -11.44 -0.59 -18.69
N SER A 125 -11.15 0.64 -19.09
CA SER A 125 -10.45 0.99 -20.34
C SER A 125 -9.08 1.63 -20.12
N GLU A 126 -8.71 1.99 -18.88
CA GLU A 126 -7.41 2.59 -18.60
C GLU A 126 -6.34 1.53 -18.28
N PRO A 127 -5.08 1.76 -18.68
CA PRO A 127 -4.00 0.87 -18.28
C PRO A 127 -3.83 0.94 -16.77
N ALA A 128 -3.72 -0.22 -16.13
CA ALA A 128 -3.39 -0.28 -14.71
C ALA A 128 -2.02 0.37 -14.45
N PHE A 129 -1.89 1.11 -13.35
CA PHE A 129 -0.60 1.63 -12.92
C PHE A 129 0.40 0.50 -12.76
N ASN A 130 1.61 0.77 -13.21
CA ASN A 130 2.74 -0.10 -13.00
C ASN A 130 3.91 0.70 -12.42
N ILE A 131 4.45 0.25 -11.28
CA ILE A 131 5.53 0.94 -10.58
C ILE A 131 6.80 1.10 -11.43
N SER A 132 7.01 0.23 -12.44
CA SER A 132 8.12 0.36 -13.39
C SER A 132 8.08 1.64 -14.22
N TRP A 133 6.93 2.32 -14.32
CA TRP A 133 6.83 3.61 -15.01
C TRP A 133 7.53 4.75 -14.26
N LEU A 134 7.88 4.52 -12.99
CA LEU A 134 8.59 5.49 -12.15
C LEU A 134 10.11 5.34 -12.22
N VAL A 135 10.62 4.35 -12.98
CA VAL A 135 12.05 4.13 -13.16
C VAL A 135 12.65 5.32 -13.90
N GLY A 136 13.62 5.99 -13.28
CA GLY A 136 14.28 7.18 -13.84
C GLY A 136 14.21 8.45 -12.98
N GLY A 137 13.66 8.37 -11.76
CA GLY A 137 13.68 9.48 -10.80
C GLY A 137 12.51 10.44 -10.97
N HIS A 138 11.29 9.93 -10.76
CA HIS A 138 10.08 10.75 -10.80
C HIS A 138 10.13 11.84 -9.69
N PRO A 139 9.82 13.11 -10.00
CA PRO A 139 10.04 14.24 -9.08
C PRO A 139 9.23 14.17 -7.78
N VAL A 140 8.03 13.57 -7.84
CA VAL A 140 7.10 13.43 -6.71
C VAL A 140 7.05 12.01 -6.12
N LEU A 141 6.99 10.99 -6.98
CA LEU A 141 6.82 9.60 -6.61
C LEU A 141 8.19 8.91 -6.52
N ASP A 142 8.73 8.77 -5.33
CA ASP A 142 9.93 7.94 -5.11
C ASP A 142 9.52 6.46 -5.01
N PRO A 143 9.82 5.61 -6.01
CA PRO A 143 9.44 4.20 -5.98
C PRO A 143 10.06 3.45 -4.79
N VAL A 144 11.26 3.82 -4.33
CA VAL A 144 11.91 3.17 -3.17
C VAL A 144 11.16 3.53 -1.90
N ALA A 145 10.83 4.81 -1.70
CA ALA A 145 10.05 5.24 -0.55
C ALA A 145 8.63 4.64 -0.55
N LEU A 146 7.98 4.57 -1.71
CA LEU A 146 6.62 4.01 -1.83
C LEU A 146 6.58 2.50 -1.55
N THR A 147 7.55 1.74 -2.06
CA THR A 147 7.66 0.31 -1.72
C THR A 147 8.03 0.10 -0.25
N SER A 148 8.92 0.92 0.32
CA SER A 148 9.22 0.87 1.76
C SER A 148 7.99 1.17 2.61
N GLU A 149 7.18 2.14 2.22
CA GLU A 149 5.93 2.50 2.89
C GLU A 149 4.89 1.38 2.81
N ALA A 150 4.77 0.70 1.66
CA ALA A 150 3.92 -0.46 1.50
C ALA A 150 4.36 -1.63 2.39
N ASN A 151 5.67 -1.86 2.50
CA ASN A 151 6.22 -2.87 3.41
C ASN A 151 5.92 -2.53 4.88
N ARG A 152 6.01 -1.26 5.27
CA ARG A 152 5.59 -0.84 6.63
C ARG A 152 4.10 -1.03 6.84
N SER A 153 3.29 -0.77 5.81
CA SER A 153 1.84 -0.93 5.83
C SER A 153 1.42 -2.41 5.95
N LEU A 154 2.20 -3.34 5.41
CA LEU A 154 2.04 -4.78 5.68
C LEU A 154 2.15 -5.10 7.17
N GLY A 155 3.04 -4.42 7.91
CA GLY A 155 3.13 -4.53 9.36
C GLY A 155 1.80 -4.26 10.07
N ILE A 156 1.06 -3.23 9.64
CA ILE A 156 -0.27 -2.91 10.18
C ILE A 156 -1.25 -4.07 9.96
N LEU A 157 -1.22 -4.71 8.79
CA LEU A 157 -2.06 -5.87 8.50
C LEU A 157 -1.69 -7.10 9.34
N LEU A 158 -0.39 -7.31 9.58
CA LEU A 158 0.10 -8.39 10.45
C LEU A 158 -0.28 -8.16 11.91
N ASP A 159 -0.23 -6.94 12.41
CA ASP A 159 -0.70 -6.57 13.75
C ASP A 159 -2.21 -6.82 13.92
N LEU A 160 -3.01 -6.45 12.91
CA LEU A 160 -4.44 -6.75 12.87
C LEU A 160 -4.71 -8.26 12.82
N LEU A 161 -3.89 -9.02 12.08
CA LEU A 161 -4.00 -10.48 12.03
C LEU A 161 -3.67 -11.13 13.37
N GLY A 162 -2.61 -10.66 14.05
CA GLY A 162 -2.24 -11.12 15.39
C GLY A 162 -3.33 -10.86 16.44
N SER A 163 -4.14 -9.81 16.24
CA SER A 163 -5.26 -9.45 17.10
C SER A 163 -6.64 -9.95 16.60
N ALA A 164 -6.70 -10.76 15.54
CA ALA A 164 -7.94 -11.13 14.85
C ALA A 164 -9.00 -11.78 15.76
N SER A 165 -8.60 -12.50 16.81
CA SER A 165 -9.51 -13.12 17.79
C SER A 165 -10.30 -12.09 18.62
N SER A 166 -9.83 -10.85 18.67
CA SER A 166 -10.45 -9.73 19.39
C SER A 166 -11.24 -8.77 18.49
N LEU A 167 -11.18 -8.96 17.16
CA LEU A 167 -11.84 -8.10 16.19
C LEU A 167 -13.32 -8.50 15.99
N PRO A 168 -14.19 -7.56 15.59
CA PRO A 168 -15.54 -7.88 15.13
C PRO A 168 -15.50 -8.91 13.99
N GLY A 169 -16.39 -9.89 14.00
CA GLY A 169 -16.37 -11.04 13.08
C GLY A 169 -16.13 -10.69 11.60
N PRO A 170 -16.86 -9.72 11.00
CA PRO A 170 -16.61 -9.31 9.62
C PRO A 170 -15.19 -8.78 9.37
N LEU A 171 -14.64 -8.02 10.33
CA LEU A 171 -13.29 -7.46 10.23
C LEU A 171 -12.24 -8.56 10.37
N ALA A 172 -12.42 -9.49 11.33
CA ALA A 172 -11.55 -10.65 11.48
C ALA A 172 -11.50 -11.51 10.21
N ILE A 173 -12.66 -11.77 9.57
CA ILE A 173 -12.73 -12.51 8.31
C ILE A 173 -12.01 -11.76 7.20
N SER A 174 -12.24 -10.45 7.05
CA SER A 174 -11.55 -9.65 6.04
C SER A 174 -10.04 -9.65 6.25
N VAL A 175 -9.56 -9.55 7.49
CA VAL A 175 -8.13 -9.64 7.79
C VAL A 175 -7.59 -11.03 7.46
N VAL A 176 -8.23 -12.12 7.89
CA VAL A 176 -7.74 -13.47 7.55
C VAL A 176 -7.71 -13.70 6.02
N ASN A 177 -8.66 -13.10 5.30
CA ASN A 177 -8.76 -13.23 3.84
C ASN A 177 -7.93 -12.20 3.05
N TRP A 178 -7.28 -11.23 3.68
CA TRP A 178 -6.56 -10.16 2.97
C TRP A 178 -5.37 -10.71 2.17
N ALA A 179 -4.79 -11.81 2.65
CA ALA A 179 -3.53 -12.37 2.16
C ALA A 179 -3.51 -12.54 0.63
N PRO A 180 -2.70 -11.75 -0.08
CA PRO A 180 -2.46 -11.97 -1.50
C PRO A 180 -1.72 -13.30 -1.57
N LYS A 181 -2.32 -14.27 -2.28
CA LYS A 181 -1.76 -15.62 -2.42
C LYS A 181 -0.33 -15.63 -2.98
N ASP A 182 0.09 -14.54 -3.59
CA ASP A 182 1.42 -14.35 -4.17
C ASP A 182 2.42 -13.71 -3.18
N LEU A 183 1.98 -12.84 -2.27
CA LEU A 183 2.83 -12.26 -1.22
C LEU A 183 3.22 -13.28 -0.13
N LEU A 184 2.31 -14.20 0.21
CA LEU A 184 2.61 -15.29 1.13
C LEU A 184 3.65 -16.28 0.58
N LYS A 185 3.80 -16.39 -0.75
CA LYS A 185 4.81 -17.27 -1.35
C LYS A 185 6.21 -16.72 -1.19
N GLU A 186 6.37 -15.40 -1.26
CA GLU A 186 7.68 -14.72 -1.16
C GLU A 186 8.20 -14.72 0.28
N GLU A 187 7.32 -14.47 1.26
CA GLU A 187 7.67 -14.59 2.69
C GLU A 187 7.95 -16.05 3.09
N GLN A 188 7.18 -17.02 2.56
CA GLN A 188 7.48 -18.45 2.73
C GLN A 188 8.77 -18.89 2.01
N ALA A 189 9.13 -18.25 0.90
CA ALA A 189 10.39 -18.50 0.19
C ALA A 189 11.59 -17.94 0.96
N LEU A 190 11.46 -16.75 1.55
CA LEU A 190 12.50 -16.15 2.41
C LEU A 190 12.70 -16.96 3.70
N THR A 191 11.60 -17.37 4.34
CA THR A 191 11.65 -18.22 5.56
C THR A 191 12.25 -19.61 5.26
N ARG A 192 12.00 -20.16 4.06
CA ARG A 192 12.66 -21.40 3.60
C ARG A 192 14.12 -21.18 3.24
N ALA A 193 14.47 -20.06 2.62
CA ALA A 193 15.86 -19.75 2.28
C ALA A 193 16.72 -19.61 3.55
N ASP A 194 16.19 -18.96 4.60
CA ASP A 194 16.88 -18.84 5.89
C ASP A 194 17.03 -20.20 6.60
N GLN A 195 16.01 -21.07 6.52
CA GLN A 195 16.10 -22.44 7.05
C GLN A 195 17.07 -23.31 6.24
N VAL A 196 17.12 -23.16 4.91
CA VAL A 196 18.07 -23.89 4.04
C VAL A 196 19.49 -23.42 4.28
N LEU A 197 19.74 -22.12 4.40
CA LEU A 197 21.05 -21.56 4.72
C LEU A 197 21.51 -22.02 6.11
N TYR A 198 20.61 -22.06 7.10
CA TYR A 198 20.90 -22.59 8.44
C TYR A 198 21.24 -24.09 8.43
N VAL A 199 20.55 -24.88 7.59
CA VAL A 199 20.83 -26.32 7.43
C VAL A 199 22.13 -26.56 6.65
N GLU A 200 22.43 -25.76 5.61
CA GLU A 200 23.69 -25.85 4.87
C GLU A 200 24.88 -25.41 5.73
N LEU A 201 24.77 -24.33 6.50
CA LEU A 201 25.82 -23.87 7.42
C LEU A 201 26.08 -24.91 8.54
N ASN A 202 25.03 -25.53 9.09
CA ASN A 202 25.18 -26.61 10.07
C ASN A 202 25.69 -27.93 9.44
N GLY A 203 25.31 -28.23 8.20
CA GLY A 203 25.79 -29.38 7.46
C GLY A 203 27.27 -29.27 7.09
N ILE A 204 27.73 -28.06 6.75
CA ILE A 204 29.15 -27.77 6.48
C ILE A 204 29.96 -27.79 7.78
N GLY A 205 29.42 -27.26 8.89
CA GLY A 205 30.04 -27.33 10.22
C GLY A 205 30.24 -28.76 10.75
N HIS A 206 29.43 -29.71 10.28
CA HIS A 206 29.57 -31.13 10.63
C HIS A 206 30.59 -31.89 9.76
N MET A 207 30.97 -31.33 8.59
CA MET A 207 32.05 -31.86 7.73
C MET A 207 33.43 -31.25 8.03
N LEU A 208 33.47 -30.03 8.56
CA LEU A 208 34.70 -29.39 9.05
C LEU A 208 34.70 -29.44 10.58
N GLY A 209 35.10 -30.60 11.12
CA GLY A 209 35.28 -30.76 12.55
C GLY A 209 36.28 -29.75 13.11
N THR A 210 35.77 -28.73 13.81
CA THR A 210 36.31 -28.12 15.04
C THR A 210 35.46 -26.89 15.38
N ALA A 211 34.49 -27.11 16.27
CA ALA A 211 33.69 -26.07 16.92
C ALA A 211 34.54 -25.33 17.97
N GLU A 212 35.45 -24.45 17.54
CA GLU A 212 36.11 -23.47 18.42
C GLU A 212 36.21 -22.05 17.82
N LEU A 213 35.90 -21.84 16.52
CA LEU A 213 36.00 -20.50 15.90
C LEU A 213 34.68 -19.71 15.83
N VAL A 214 33.52 -20.37 15.86
CA VAL A 214 32.22 -19.67 15.70
C VAL A 214 31.81 -18.93 16.97
N VAL A 215 32.20 -19.43 18.16
CA VAL A 215 31.94 -18.73 19.44
C VAL A 215 32.84 -17.50 19.59
N GLN A 216 34.08 -17.53 19.09
CA GLN A 216 34.99 -16.38 19.18
C GLN A 216 34.63 -15.22 18.23
N ILE A 217 33.94 -15.48 17.11
CA ILE A 217 33.52 -14.41 16.20
C ILE A 217 32.32 -13.63 16.75
N TRP A 218 31.45 -14.26 17.54
CA TRP A 218 30.29 -13.58 18.13
C TRP A 218 30.65 -12.70 19.34
N GLU A 219 31.71 -13.03 20.09
CA GLU A 219 32.18 -12.22 21.23
C GLU A 219 33.09 -11.02 20.86
N ILE A 220 33.48 -10.86 19.59
CA ILE A 220 34.31 -9.73 19.13
C ILE A 220 33.46 -8.62 18.45
N GLY A 221 32.19 -8.86 18.17
CA GLY A 221 31.28 -7.92 17.49
C GLY A 221 30.49 -6.95 18.39
N ASP A 222 30.44 -7.18 19.70
CA ASP A 222 29.74 -6.34 20.68
C ASP A 222 30.75 -5.65 21.62
N ASN A 223 31.51 -4.70 21.08
CA ASN A 223 32.18 -3.67 21.87
C ASN A 223 31.95 -2.29 21.25
#